data_AF-A0A7V3AGU5-F1
#
_entry.id   AF-A0A7V3AGU5-F1
#
_cell.length_a   1.000
_cell.length_b   1.000
_cell.length_c   1.000
_cell.angle_alpha   90.00
_cell.angle_beta   90.00
_cell.angle_gamma   90.00
#
_symmetry.space_group_name_H-M   'P 1'
#
loop_
_entity.id
_entity.type
_entity.pdbx_description
1 polymer ?
#
loop_
_entity_poly.entity_id
_entity_poly.type
_entity_poly.pdbx_seq_one_letter_code
_entity_poly.pdbx_strand_id
1 'polypeptide(L)'
;MAEITRDQVLDALRTVKDPDLGRDLVTLEFVKDVKICGGAVAATIELTTPACPMKDLMRRQAEEAIRGIPGVEQVEIRMTAQTVGRGMSPEDILQGVRNVIAIGSGKGGVGKSSVTVHLAVALSRMGATVGILDADIYGPSVPAMLGLHDKPVGDEQGRAIPPEKHGIRAMSVGMLVGGDAPTVWRGPIASRMLQQFLGAVRWGELDYLLLDLPPGTGDVQLTLAQSAPLNGAVIVTTPQDVALRIARKGLRMFQQVNVPIVGLIENMSGFVCPSCGATHDLFGKGGGLRTAGELGIPFLGSIPIDPRVVEAGDAGQPLLLSHPESPASQAYLGVAQNLAAQLSIANLQEQGSHSFPKENHLLDRQPPTLVWNDGQATIYHPAELRLACPCASCREELTGRVLIREGDIPFDIALSKVTPVGRYGYNLVFSDGH
;
A
#
# COMPACT_ATOMS: atom_id res chain seq x y z
N MET A 1 32.93 16.38 -42.00
CA MET A 1 31.74 16.82 -41.24
C MET A 1 31.80 16.15 -39.90
N ALA A 2 31.64 16.87 -38.79
CA ALA A 2 31.72 16.28 -37.45
C ALA A 2 30.61 15.24 -37.28
N GLU A 3 30.97 14.04 -36.84
CA GLU A 3 30.02 12.95 -36.62
C GLU A 3 29.21 13.24 -35.36
N ILE A 4 27.88 13.22 -35.47
CA ILE A 4 26.99 13.47 -34.33
C ILE A 4 27.10 12.28 -33.39
N THR A 5 27.38 12.55 -32.12
CA THR A 5 27.53 11.53 -31.09
C THR A 5 26.29 11.42 -30.21
N ARG A 6 26.10 10.24 -29.60
CA ARG A 6 25.01 10.02 -28.63
C ARG A 6 25.10 10.97 -27.44
N ASP A 7 26.31 11.26 -26.97
CA ASP A 7 26.52 12.14 -25.81
C ASP A 7 26.12 13.58 -26.12
N GLN A 8 26.37 14.08 -27.35
CA GLN A 8 25.89 15.40 -27.78
C GLN A 8 24.36 15.47 -27.81
N VAL A 9 23.68 14.40 -28.21
CA VAL A 9 22.21 14.33 -28.20
C VAL A 9 21.67 14.30 -26.76
N LEU A 10 22.32 13.55 -25.86
CA LEU A 10 21.94 13.53 -24.44
C LEU A 10 22.18 14.88 -23.78
N ASP A 11 23.31 15.54 -24.05
CA ASP A 11 23.62 16.86 -23.49
C ASP A 11 22.63 17.93 -23.97
N ALA A 12 22.19 17.88 -25.23
CA ALA A 12 21.13 18.75 -25.72
C ALA A 12 19.81 18.49 -24.98
N LEU A 13 19.43 17.23 -24.79
CA LEU A 13 18.19 16.85 -24.12
C LEU A 13 18.17 17.15 -22.61
N ARG A 14 19.34 17.32 -21.96
CA ARG A 14 19.45 17.81 -20.57
C ARG A 14 18.92 19.24 -20.37
N THR A 15 18.77 20.01 -21.44
CA THR A 15 18.22 21.37 -21.37
C THR A 15 16.69 21.38 -21.25
N VAL A 16 16.03 20.27 -21.61
CA VAL A 16 14.59 20.13 -21.57
C VAL A 16 14.18 19.61 -20.20
N LYS A 17 13.34 20.37 -19.50
CA LYS A 17 12.85 20.03 -18.16
C LYS A 17 11.43 19.50 -18.21
N ASP A 18 11.17 18.48 -17.41
CA ASP A 18 9.81 18.07 -17.09
C ASP A 18 9.15 19.15 -16.21
N PRO A 19 8.04 19.74 -16.63
CA PRO A 19 7.39 20.85 -15.93
C PRO A 19 6.76 20.43 -14.59
N ASP A 20 6.41 19.16 -14.43
CA ASP A 20 5.78 18.63 -13.22
C ASP A 20 6.83 18.23 -12.17
N LEU A 21 7.96 17.67 -12.62
CA LEU A 21 9.03 17.15 -11.77
C LEU A 21 10.21 18.12 -11.59
N GLY A 22 10.31 19.15 -12.44
CA GLY A 22 11.33 20.20 -12.39
C GLY A 22 12.76 19.73 -12.69
N ARG A 23 12.94 18.50 -13.21
CA ARG A 23 14.23 17.88 -13.57
C ARG A 23 14.31 17.62 -15.07
N ASP A 24 15.52 17.46 -15.60
CA ASP A 24 15.72 17.23 -17.03
C ASP A 24 15.42 15.79 -17.48
N LEU A 25 15.11 15.62 -18.77
CA LEU A 25 14.69 14.35 -19.35
C LEU A 25 15.72 13.22 -19.24
N VAL A 26 17.02 13.56 -19.23
CA VAL A 26 18.11 12.57 -19.17
C VAL A 26 18.31 12.09 -17.73
N THR A 27 18.31 13.00 -16.77
CA THR A 27 18.37 12.67 -15.33
C THR A 27 17.14 11.88 -14.87
N LEU A 28 15.98 12.10 -15.50
CA LEU A 28 14.76 11.34 -15.26
C LEU A 28 14.74 9.97 -15.98
N GLU A 29 15.78 9.65 -16.76
CA GLU A 29 15.88 8.45 -17.59
C GLU A 29 14.74 8.26 -18.61
N PHE A 30 14.06 9.34 -19.00
CA PHE A 30 12.94 9.30 -19.96
C PHE A 30 13.40 9.13 -21.40
N VAL A 31 14.66 9.44 -21.70
CA VAL A 31 15.22 9.29 -23.05
C VAL A 31 15.63 7.84 -23.30
N LYS A 32 14.92 7.17 -24.22
CA LYS A 32 15.16 5.80 -24.69
C LYS A 32 15.49 5.79 -26.17
N ASP A 33 16.18 4.74 -26.62
CA ASP A 33 16.39 4.41 -28.03
C ASP A 33 16.89 5.56 -28.92
N VAL A 34 18.01 6.19 -28.52
CA VAL A 34 18.67 7.21 -29.36
C VAL A 34 19.36 6.53 -30.54
N LYS A 35 18.93 6.86 -31.76
CA LYS A 35 19.51 6.38 -33.03
C LYS A 35 19.99 7.56 -33.85
N ILE A 36 21.19 7.43 -34.41
CA ILE A 36 21.84 8.47 -35.22
C ILE A 36 22.25 7.83 -36.55
N CYS A 37 21.79 8.42 -37.66
CA CYS A 37 22.06 7.97 -39.01
C CYS A 37 22.45 9.17 -39.88
N GLY A 38 23.74 9.47 -39.98
CA GLY A 38 24.21 10.68 -40.67
C GLY A 38 23.66 11.94 -39.98
N GLY A 39 22.98 12.81 -40.74
CA GLY A 39 22.31 14.00 -40.21
C GLY A 39 20.93 13.77 -39.58
N ALA A 40 20.43 12.53 -39.54
CA ALA A 40 19.13 12.21 -38.95
C ALA A 40 19.27 11.65 -37.53
N VAL A 41 18.53 12.23 -36.58
CA VAL A 41 18.49 11.79 -35.17
C VAL A 41 17.07 11.40 -34.79
N ALA A 42 16.91 10.18 -34.26
CA ALA A 42 15.66 9.71 -33.68
C ALA A 42 15.84 9.39 -32.19
N ALA A 43 14.89 9.82 -31.36
CA ALA A 43 14.89 9.50 -29.93
C ALA A 43 13.45 9.23 -29.45
N THR A 44 13.34 8.31 -28.49
CA THR A 44 12.06 8.04 -27.81
C THR A 44 12.08 8.73 -26.45
N ILE A 45 11.05 9.53 -26.17
CA ILE A 45 10.84 10.11 -24.83
C ILE A 45 9.64 9.37 -24.22
N GLU A 46 9.92 8.63 -23.16
CA GLU A 46 8.97 7.79 -22.46
C GLU A 46 8.49 8.49 -21.19
N LEU A 47 7.24 8.96 -21.20
CA LEU A 47 6.63 9.68 -20.08
C LEU A 47 5.97 8.71 -19.08
N THR A 48 5.91 9.14 -17.81
CA THR A 48 5.32 8.35 -16.70
C THR A 48 3.79 8.32 -16.69
N THR A 49 3.11 9.18 -17.46
CA THR A 49 1.65 9.19 -17.59
C THR A 49 1.22 9.55 -19.02
N PRO A 50 0.21 8.88 -19.58
CA PRO A 50 -0.35 9.23 -20.90
C PRO A 50 -1.05 10.59 -20.92
N ALA A 51 -1.48 11.09 -19.74
CA ALA A 51 -2.31 12.26 -19.58
C ALA A 51 -1.52 13.54 -19.25
N CYS A 52 -0.20 13.59 -19.49
CA CYS A 52 0.56 14.83 -19.29
C CYS A 52 0.08 15.88 -20.31
N PRO A 53 -0.59 16.98 -19.87
CA PRO A 53 -1.13 18.01 -20.77
C PRO A 53 -0.03 18.81 -21.49
N MET A 54 1.24 18.60 -21.11
CA MET A 54 2.41 19.28 -21.65
C MET A 54 3.24 18.40 -22.61
N LYS A 55 2.74 17.21 -22.99
CA LYS A 55 3.43 16.26 -23.90
C LYS A 55 3.91 16.92 -25.20
N ASP A 56 3.07 17.74 -25.83
CA ASP A 56 3.41 18.40 -27.08
C ASP A 56 4.35 19.60 -26.90
N LEU A 57 4.43 20.17 -25.70
CA LEU A 57 5.44 21.19 -25.38
C LEU A 57 6.82 20.53 -25.23
N MET A 58 6.90 19.42 -24.50
CA MET A 58 8.15 18.68 -24.28
C MET A 58 8.70 18.09 -25.58
N ARG A 59 7.81 17.54 -26.46
CA ARG A 59 8.21 17.09 -27.80
C ARG A 59 8.91 18.21 -28.57
N ARG A 60 8.30 19.39 -28.63
CA ARG A 60 8.84 20.55 -29.36
C ARG A 60 10.17 21.03 -28.80
N GLN A 61 10.28 21.13 -27.47
CA GLN A 61 11.53 21.52 -26.82
C GLN A 61 12.66 20.51 -27.08
N ALA A 62 12.35 19.22 -27.07
CA ALA A 62 13.32 18.17 -27.40
C ALA A 62 13.74 18.23 -28.88
N GLU A 63 12.81 18.44 -29.81
CA GLU A 63 13.11 18.63 -31.23
C GLU A 63 14.02 19.85 -31.46
N GLU A 64 13.71 20.99 -30.82
CA GLU A 64 14.50 22.21 -30.92
C GLU A 64 15.91 22.04 -30.35
N ALA A 65 16.03 21.40 -29.18
CA ALA A 65 17.32 21.12 -28.56
C ALA A 65 18.22 20.26 -29.47
N ILE A 66 17.68 19.19 -30.06
CA ILE A 66 18.45 18.31 -30.95
C ILE A 66 18.78 19.00 -32.28
N ARG A 67 17.86 19.79 -32.86
CA ARG A 67 18.13 20.57 -34.08
C ARG A 67 19.23 21.61 -33.89
N GLY A 68 19.48 22.06 -32.66
CA GLY A 68 20.56 22.97 -32.33
C GLY A 68 21.97 22.37 -32.47
N ILE A 69 22.09 21.04 -32.64
CA ILE A 69 23.37 20.36 -32.81
C ILE A 69 23.87 20.54 -34.25
N PRO A 70 25.09 21.10 -34.48
CA PRO A 70 25.64 21.27 -35.81
C PRO A 70 25.75 19.93 -36.57
N GLY A 71 25.15 19.87 -37.76
CA GLY A 71 25.13 18.66 -38.61
C GLY A 71 23.83 17.87 -38.56
N VAL A 72 22.87 18.24 -37.70
CA VAL A 72 21.53 17.64 -37.67
C VAL A 72 20.65 18.26 -38.76
N GLU A 73 20.14 17.43 -39.66
CA GLU A 73 19.23 17.80 -40.75
C GLU A 73 17.79 17.37 -40.47
N GLN A 74 17.59 16.25 -39.77
CA GLN A 74 16.27 15.70 -39.47
C GLN A 74 16.20 15.21 -38.02
N VAL A 75 15.07 15.47 -37.36
CA VAL A 75 14.81 15.03 -35.98
C VAL A 75 13.44 14.38 -35.90
N GLU A 76 13.40 13.18 -35.35
CA GLU A 76 12.16 12.46 -35.05
C GLU A 76 12.08 12.15 -33.55
N ILE A 77 11.10 12.76 -32.87
CA ILE A 77 10.83 12.49 -31.45
C ILE A 77 9.58 11.65 -31.32
N ARG A 78 9.76 10.38 -30.93
CA ARG A 78 8.66 9.50 -30.58
C ARG A 78 8.31 9.69 -29.11
N MET A 79 7.12 10.22 -28.85
CA MET A 79 6.60 10.32 -27.49
C MET A 79 5.82 9.05 -27.14
N THR A 80 6.39 8.20 -26.29
CA THR A 80 5.67 7.09 -25.67
C THR A 80 5.24 7.50 -24.27
N ALA A 81 4.24 6.81 -23.72
CA ALA A 81 3.95 6.86 -22.31
C ALA A 81 3.91 5.42 -21.84
N GLN A 82 4.76 5.06 -20.91
CA GLN A 82 4.53 3.89 -20.08
C GLN A 82 3.87 4.41 -18.81
N THR A 83 2.60 4.07 -18.61
CA THR A 83 2.11 3.97 -17.24
C THR A 83 3.01 2.97 -16.55
N VAL A 84 3.76 3.40 -15.55
CA VAL A 84 4.54 2.48 -14.74
C VAL A 84 3.50 1.55 -14.09
N GLY A 85 3.48 0.31 -14.57
CA GLY A 85 2.42 -0.67 -14.37
C GLY A 85 1.39 -0.68 -15.49
N ARG A 86 1.21 -1.86 -16.12
CA ARG A 86 -0.16 -2.39 -16.29
C ARG A 86 -0.91 -2.11 -14.98
N GLY A 87 -2.20 -1.79 -15.03
CA GLY A 87 -3.04 -1.83 -13.84
C GLY A 87 -2.99 -3.22 -13.23
N MET A 88 -1.96 -3.47 -12.42
CA MET A 88 -1.93 -4.50 -11.42
C MET A 88 -3.02 -4.05 -10.46
N SER A 89 -4.03 -4.89 -10.30
CA SER A 89 -4.89 -4.76 -9.14
C SER A 89 -3.99 -4.76 -7.89
N PRO A 90 -4.38 -4.14 -6.76
CA PRO A 90 -3.62 -4.30 -5.51
C PRO A 90 -3.28 -5.77 -5.22
N GLU A 91 -4.17 -6.69 -5.60
CA GLU A 91 -3.99 -8.15 -5.51
C GLU A 91 -2.82 -8.69 -6.35
N ASP A 92 -2.50 -8.07 -7.49
CA ASP A 92 -1.38 -8.46 -8.35
C ASP A 92 -0.01 -7.97 -7.84
N ILE A 93 0.01 -6.97 -6.96
CA ILE A 93 1.25 -6.33 -6.47
C ILE A 93 1.99 -7.24 -5.48
N LEU A 94 1.27 -8.12 -4.76
CA LEU A 94 1.82 -9.01 -3.73
C LEU A 94 1.35 -10.46 -3.91
N GLN A 95 1.42 -10.97 -5.15
CA GLN A 95 1.07 -12.36 -5.44
C GLN A 95 1.87 -13.35 -4.56
N GLY A 96 1.17 -14.34 -4.01
CA GLY A 96 1.74 -15.38 -3.11
C GLY A 96 1.76 -15.00 -1.62
N VAL A 97 1.36 -13.77 -1.27
CA VAL A 97 1.26 -13.33 0.13
C VAL A 97 -0.18 -13.49 0.62
N ARG A 98 -0.39 -14.29 1.68
CA ARG A 98 -1.73 -14.57 2.22
C ARG A 98 -2.29 -13.45 3.09
N ASN A 99 -1.44 -12.84 3.92
CA ASN A 99 -1.85 -11.77 4.84
C ASN A 99 -0.86 -10.61 4.79
N VAL A 100 -1.31 -9.43 4.39
CA VAL A 100 -0.53 -8.19 4.42
C VAL A 100 -1.00 -7.32 5.57
N ILE A 101 -0.11 -7.05 6.52
CA ILE A 101 -0.43 -6.35 7.77
C ILE A 101 0.34 -5.04 7.82
N ALA A 102 -0.38 -3.93 7.89
CA ALA A 102 0.22 -2.62 8.12
C ALA A 102 0.55 -2.41 9.59
N ILE A 103 1.80 -2.09 9.92
CA ILE A 103 2.24 -1.72 11.27
C ILE A 103 2.42 -0.20 11.32
N GLY A 104 1.46 0.48 11.95
CA GLY A 104 1.42 1.94 12.05
C GLY A 104 1.78 2.46 13.44
N SER A 105 2.15 3.74 13.51
CA SER A 105 2.30 4.45 14.78
C SER A 105 1.98 5.93 14.63
N GLY A 106 1.38 6.51 15.67
CA GLY A 106 1.05 7.93 15.65
C GLY A 106 2.27 8.86 15.75
N LYS A 107 3.32 8.45 16.47
CA LYS A 107 4.52 9.27 16.68
C LYS A 107 5.80 8.46 16.44
N GLY A 108 6.88 9.14 16.08
CA GLY A 108 8.22 8.54 16.08
C GLY A 108 8.65 8.12 17.49
N GLY A 109 9.49 7.08 17.58
CA GLY A 109 10.10 6.65 18.85
C GLY A 109 9.23 5.77 19.76
N VAL A 110 8.06 5.30 19.32
CA VAL A 110 7.27 4.31 20.08
C VAL A 110 7.83 2.88 20.00
N GLY A 111 8.89 2.66 19.22
CA GLY A 111 9.47 1.34 18.99
C GLY A 111 8.73 0.49 17.94
N LYS A 112 7.97 1.12 17.02
CA LYS A 112 7.23 0.47 15.93
C LYS A 112 8.07 -0.58 15.19
N SER A 113 9.22 -0.20 14.65
CA SER A 113 10.10 -1.09 13.88
C SER A 113 10.66 -2.25 14.71
N SER A 114 10.96 -2.00 15.98
CA SER A 114 11.35 -3.05 16.93
C SER A 114 10.21 -4.05 17.16
N VAL A 115 8.97 -3.55 17.35
CA VAL A 115 7.78 -4.40 17.44
C VAL A 115 7.59 -5.20 16.14
N THR A 116 7.71 -4.58 14.97
CA THR A 116 7.58 -5.25 13.67
C THR A 116 8.56 -6.43 13.54
N VAL A 117 9.84 -6.21 13.84
CA VAL A 117 10.88 -7.27 13.78
C VAL A 117 10.56 -8.41 14.74
N HIS A 118 10.20 -8.10 15.98
CA HIS A 118 9.91 -9.14 16.98
C HIS A 118 8.60 -9.89 16.69
N LEU A 119 7.57 -9.24 16.15
CA LEU A 119 6.37 -9.92 15.68
C LEU A 119 6.69 -10.88 14.53
N ALA A 120 7.52 -10.47 13.57
CA ALA A 120 7.91 -11.32 12.46
C ALA A 120 8.65 -12.57 12.95
N VAL A 121 9.62 -12.40 13.85
CA VAL A 121 10.37 -13.51 14.46
C VAL A 121 9.43 -14.42 15.28
N ALA A 122 8.49 -13.85 16.04
CA ALA A 122 7.53 -14.63 16.80
C ALA A 122 6.62 -15.49 15.90
N LEU A 123 6.06 -14.91 14.83
CA LEU A 123 5.23 -15.61 13.85
C LEU A 123 6.03 -16.71 13.12
N SER A 124 7.28 -16.44 12.75
CA SER A 124 8.18 -17.43 12.14
C SER A 124 8.47 -18.60 13.07
N ARG A 125 8.72 -18.34 14.37
CA ARG A 125 8.88 -19.39 15.39
C ARG A 125 7.62 -20.23 15.60
N MET A 126 6.44 -19.70 15.28
CA MET A 126 5.17 -20.44 15.28
C MET A 126 4.96 -21.27 14.01
N GLY A 127 5.92 -21.26 13.08
CA GLY A 127 5.91 -22.05 11.85
C GLY A 127 5.42 -21.31 10.60
N ALA A 128 5.15 -20.01 10.70
CA ALA A 128 4.70 -19.22 9.55
C ALA A 128 5.86 -18.77 8.65
N THR A 129 5.60 -18.64 7.36
CA THR A 129 6.51 -17.99 6.42
C THR A 129 6.28 -16.47 6.44
N VAL A 130 7.32 -15.69 6.77
CA VAL A 130 7.16 -14.26 7.09
C VAL A 130 8.11 -13.37 6.31
N GLY A 131 7.55 -12.26 5.80
CA GLY A 131 8.29 -11.15 5.21
C GLY A 131 8.16 -9.86 6.01
N ILE A 132 9.14 -8.97 5.92
CA ILE A 132 9.05 -7.58 6.37
C ILE A 132 9.40 -6.63 5.23
N LEU A 133 8.52 -5.68 4.95
CA LEU A 133 8.82 -4.52 4.13
C LEU A 133 9.02 -3.29 5.00
N ASP A 134 10.25 -2.78 5.05
CA ASP A 134 10.58 -1.52 5.71
C ASP A 134 10.31 -0.35 4.77
N ALA A 135 9.20 0.35 5.04
CA ALA A 135 8.74 1.50 4.28
C ALA A 135 9.13 2.83 4.93
N ASP A 136 9.90 2.83 6.02
CA ASP A 136 10.43 4.03 6.63
C ASP A 136 11.68 4.53 5.87
N ILE A 137 11.44 5.30 4.80
CA ILE A 137 12.49 5.83 3.91
C ILE A 137 13.50 6.69 4.68
N TYR A 138 13.06 7.40 5.73
CA TYR A 138 13.88 8.40 6.42
C TYR A 138 14.73 7.81 7.54
N GLY A 139 14.32 6.67 8.09
CA GLY A 139 15.02 5.99 9.18
C GLY A 139 14.90 4.49 9.09
N PRO A 140 15.37 3.86 7.98
CA PRO A 140 15.27 2.42 7.82
C PRO A 140 16.09 1.74 8.92
N SER A 141 15.46 0.82 9.63
CA SER A 141 16.04 0.23 10.84
C SER A 141 15.91 -1.30 10.88
N VAL A 142 15.02 -1.86 10.06
CA VAL A 142 14.78 -3.30 9.99
C VAL A 142 16.02 -4.09 9.56
N PRO A 143 16.78 -3.69 8.51
CA PRO A 143 17.98 -4.43 8.11
C PRO A 143 19.00 -4.55 9.24
N ALA A 144 19.27 -3.45 9.94
CA ALA A 144 20.21 -3.41 11.05
C ALA A 144 19.75 -4.31 12.21
N MET A 145 18.47 -4.23 12.61
CA MET A 145 17.92 -5.05 13.69
C MET A 145 17.91 -6.56 13.39
N LEU A 146 17.83 -6.96 12.13
CA LEU A 146 17.99 -8.35 11.71
C LEU A 146 19.47 -8.74 11.50
N GLY A 147 20.38 -7.75 11.46
CA GLY A 147 21.78 -7.92 11.06
C GLY A 147 21.92 -8.36 9.59
N LEU A 148 21.04 -7.86 8.72
CA LEU A 148 21.08 -8.10 7.28
C LEU A 148 22.06 -7.13 6.63
N HIS A 149 23.09 -7.68 6.00
CA HIS A 149 24.11 -6.93 5.26
C HIS A 149 24.08 -7.21 3.75
N ASP A 150 23.40 -8.28 3.35
CA ASP A 150 23.30 -8.69 1.96
C ASP A 150 22.43 -7.70 1.17
N LYS A 151 22.88 -7.41 -0.05
CA LYS A 151 22.07 -6.64 -1.01
C LYS A 151 21.06 -7.57 -1.69
N PRO A 152 19.86 -7.08 -2.02
CA PRO A 152 18.91 -7.86 -2.78
C PRO A 152 19.48 -8.20 -4.16
N VAL A 153 19.18 -9.41 -4.63
CA VAL A 153 19.60 -9.92 -5.93
C VAL A 153 18.44 -9.81 -6.91
N GLY A 154 18.70 -9.42 -8.15
CA GLY A 154 17.66 -9.40 -9.19
C GLY A 154 17.34 -10.80 -9.72
N ASP A 155 16.07 -11.10 -9.96
CA ASP A 155 15.63 -12.28 -10.72
C ASP A 155 15.73 -12.05 -12.24
N GLU A 156 15.41 -13.08 -13.03
CA GLU A 156 15.46 -13.03 -14.50
C GLU A 156 14.54 -11.95 -15.11
N GLN A 157 13.56 -11.47 -14.35
CA GLN A 157 12.58 -10.46 -14.75
C GLN A 157 12.93 -9.07 -14.18
N GLY A 158 14.08 -8.94 -13.51
CA GLY A 158 14.54 -7.71 -12.87
C GLY A 158 13.85 -7.39 -11.54
N ARG A 159 13.10 -8.33 -10.95
CA ARG A 159 12.50 -8.16 -9.61
C ARG A 159 13.53 -8.46 -8.53
N ALA A 160 13.50 -7.69 -7.45
CA ALA A 160 14.38 -7.89 -6.32
C ALA A 160 13.94 -9.10 -5.48
N ILE A 161 14.84 -10.04 -5.28
CA ILE A 161 14.68 -11.15 -4.34
C ILE A 161 15.15 -10.65 -2.96
N PRO A 162 14.26 -10.62 -1.94
CA PRO A 162 14.62 -10.15 -0.62
C PRO A 162 15.64 -11.09 0.04
N PRO A 163 16.70 -10.58 0.68
CA PRO A 163 17.57 -11.40 1.51
C PRO A 163 16.79 -11.96 2.70
N GLU A 164 17.24 -13.13 3.18
CA GLU A 164 16.60 -13.84 4.28
C GLU A 164 17.57 -14.01 5.44
N LYS A 165 17.11 -13.70 6.66
CA LYS A 165 17.86 -13.97 7.89
C LYS A 165 16.91 -14.28 9.03
N HIS A 166 17.32 -15.19 9.91
CA HIS A 166 16.50 -15.67 11.03
C HIS A 166 15.12 -16.23 10.59
N GLY A 167 15.02 -16.75 9.36
CA GLY A 167 13.76 -17.23 8.76
C GLY A 167 12.83 -16.11 8.29
N ILE A 168 13.31 -14.86 8.22
CA ILE A 168 12.55 -13.69 7.80
C ILE A 168 13.14 -13.13 6.52
N ARG A 169 12.30 -13.03 5.48
CA ARG A 169 12.65 -12.29 4.25
C ARG A 169 12.43 -10.82 4.51
N ALA A 170 13.43 -9.97 4.30
CA ALA A 170 13.24 -8.54 4.55
C ALA A 170 13.77 -7.69 3.41
N MET A 171 13.03 -6.63 3.11
CA MET A 171 13.39 -5.64 2.13
C MET A 171 13.20 -4.25 2.73
N SER A 172 14.13 -3.34 2.45
CA SER A 172 14.04 -1.94 2.86
C SER A 172 14.33 -1.03 1.67
N VAL A 173 13.62 0.10 1.57
CA VAL A 173 13.91 1.11 0.53
C VAL A 173 15.38 1.55 0.61
N GLY A 174 15.95 1.63 1.82
CA GLY A 174 17.35 1.99 2.03
C GLY A 174 18.36 1.03 1.38
N MET A 175 18.00 -0.24 1.15
CA MET A 175 18.88 -1.24 0.51
C MET A 175 19.05 -1.00 -1.00
N LEU A 176 18.05 -0.41 -1.67
CA LEU A 176 18.08 -0.15 -3.10
C LEU A 176 18.69 1.21 -3.47
N VAL A 177 18.54 2.21 -2.60
CA VAL A 177 18.86 3.60 -2.94
C VAL A 177 20.36 3.92 -2.83
N GLY A 178 21.17 3.09 -2.18
CA GLY A 178 22.62 3.33 -2.01
C GLY A 178 22.93 4.45 -1.01
N GLY A 179 23.87 4.20 -0.11
CA GLY A 179 24.16 5.10 1.03
C GLY A 179 24.85 6.42 0.65
N ASP A 180 24.58 7.44 1.49
CA ASP A 180 25.22 8.77 1.64
C ASP A 180 24.73 9.99 0.84
N ALA A 181 23.83 9.86 -0.14
CA ALA A 181 23.19 11.05 -0.70
C ALA A 181 21.98 11.46 0.18
N PRO A 182 21.94 12.66 0.80
CA PRO A 182 20.76 13.19 1.46
C PRO A 182 19.69 13.40 0.38
N THR A 183 18.92 12.35 0.15
CA THR A 183 17.93 12.36 -0.91
C THR A 183 16.71 13.03 -0.30
N VAL A 184 16.48 14.30 -0.65
CA VAL A 184 15.27 15.00 -0.23
C VAL A 184 14.11 14.47 -1.05
N TRP A 185 13.51 13.37 -0.58
CA TRP A 185 12.32 12.79 -1.18
C TRP A 185 11.13 13.69 -0.85
N ARG A 186 10.65 14.47 -1.84
CA ARG A 186 9.37 15.15 -1.70
C ARG A 186 8.25 14.09 -1.69
N GLY A 187 7.20 14.31 -0.89
CA GLY A 187 6.10 13.34 -0.66
C GLY A 187 5.64 12.56 -1.91
N PRO A 188 5.33 13.21 -3.04
CA PRO A 188 4.90 12.52 -4.26
C PRO A 188 5.93 11.54 -4.85
N ILE A 189 7.22 11.83 -4.70
CA ILE A 189 8.33 10.97 -5.18
C ILE A 189 8.46 9.74 -4.26
N ALA A 190 8.39 9.96 -2.94
CA ALA A 190 8.40 8.88 -1.95
C ALA A 190 7.21 7.93 -2.16
N SER A 191 6.01 8.48 -2.29
CA SER A 191 4.77 7.74 -2.57
C SER A 191 4.87 6.89 -3.85
N ARG A 192 5.35 7.48 -4.95
CA ARG A 192 5.50 6.76 -6.23
C ARG A 192 6.53 5.63 -6.16
N MET A 193 7.67 5.88 -5.52
CA MET A 193 8.69 4.84 -5.39
C MET A 193 8.25 3.71 -4.47
N LEU A 194 7.51 3.99 -3.40
CA LEU A 194 6.93 2.95 -2.56
C LEU A 194 5.93 2.07 -3.32
N GLN A 195 5.09 2.66 -4.17
CA GLN A 195 4.19 1.90 -5.06
C GLN A 195 4.97 1.00 -6.03
N GLN A 196 6.01 1.54 -6.67
CA GLN A 196 6.89 0.75 -7.55
C GLN A 196 7.59 -0.37 -6.78
N PHE A 197 8.04 -0.09 -5.56
CA PHE A 197 8.75 -1.03 -4.73
C PHE A 197 7.89 -2.21 -4.27
N LEU A 198 6.61 -1.96 -3.95
CA LEU A 198 5.67 -3.04 -3.60
C LEU A 198 5.59 -4.10 -4.71
N GLY A 199 5.54 -3.70 -5.98
CA GLY A 199 5.45 -4.61 -7.13
C GLY A 199 6.80 -5.12 -7.66
N ALA A 200 7.91 -4.52 -7.24
CA ALA A 200 9.26 -4.86 -7.73
C ALA A 200 9.93 -5.97 -6.90
N VAL A 201 9.30 -6.45 -5.82
CA VAL A 201 9.88 -7.46 -4.93
C VAL A 201 9.24 -8.82 -5.16
N ARG A 202 10.05 -9.86 -5.36
CA ARG A 202 9.60 -11.24 -5.46
C ARG A 202 9.63 -11.90 -4.09
N TRP A 203 8.52 -11.79 -3.36
CA TRP A 203 8.38 -12.39 -2.03
C TRP A 203 8.31 -13.91 -2.04
N GLY A 204 7.77 -14.50 -3.11
CA GLY A 204 7.38 -15.92 -3.12
C GLY A 204 6.15 -16.17 -2.26
N GLU A 205 5.96 -17.41 -1.82
CA GLU A 205 4.88 -17.77 -0.90
C GLU A 205 5.21 -17.27 0.51
N LEU A 206 4.29 -16.49 1.10
CA LEU A 206 4.35 -16.00 2.47
C LEU A 206 2.97 -16.10 3.14
N ASP A 207 2.95 -16.54 4.39
CA ASP A 207 1.76 -16.48 5.23
C ASP A 207 1.49 -15.05 5.72
N TYR A 208 2.57 -14.31 6.03
CA TYR A 208 2.49 -12.94 6.53
C TYR A 208 3.53 -12.02 5.88
N LEU A 209 3.11 -10.84 5.46
CA LEU A 209 3.99 -9.72 5.14
C LEU A 209 3.68 -8.54 6.05
N LEU A 210 4.64 -8.15 6.89
CA LEU A 210 4.51 -7.00 7.77
C LEU A 210 5.06 -5.75 7.08
N LEU A 211 4.23 -4.71 6.93
CA LEU A 211 4.66 -3.42 6.38
C LEU A 211 5.00 -2.47 7.53
N ASP A 212 6.28 -2.18 7.73
CA ASP A 212 6.74 -1.22 8.72
C ASP A 212 6.59 0.21 8.17
N LEU A 213 5.46 0.86 8.47
CA LEU A 213 5.13 2.15 7.87
C LEU A 213 5.95 3.29 8.46
N PRO A 214 6.22 4.40 7.74
CA PRO A 214 6.85 5.59 8.33
C PRO A 214 6.01 6.15 9.49
N PRO A 215 6.55 6.90 10.46
CA PRO A 215 5.77 7.44 11.58
C PRO A 215 4.79 8.54 11.16
N GLY A 216 3.72 8.73 11.94
CA GLY A 216 2.77 9.84 11.79
C GLY A 216 1.44 9.43 11.19
N THR A 217 0.78 10.35 10.49
CA THR A 217 -0.46 10.15 9.71
C THR A 217 -0.38 10.93 8.39
N GLY A 218 0.82 10.98 7.80
CA GLY A 218 1.09 11.77 6.60
C GLY A 218 0.76 11.03 5.30
N ASP A 219 0.83 11.75 4.17
CA ASP A 219 0.42 11.28 2.85
C ASP A 219 1.09 9.97 2.39
N VAL A 220 2.32 9.70 2.85
CA VAL A 220 3.06 8.47 2.50
C VAL A 220 2.40 7.22 3.11
N GLN A 221 1.95 7.28 4.36
CA GLN A 221 1.23 6.17 4.99
C GLN A 221 -0.11 5.93 4.29
N LEU A 222 -0.84 7.00 3.99
CA LEU A 222 -2.13 6.91 3.30
C LEU A 222 -1.96 6.31 1.91
N THR A 223 -0.96 6.76 1.15
CA THR A 223 -0.66 6.21 -0.18
C THR A 223 -0.36 4.72 -0.09
N LEU A 224 0.50 4.30 0.84
CA LEU A 224 0.81 2.88 1.04
C LEU A 224 -0.42 2.06 1.39
N ALA A 225 -1.25 2.57 2.29
CA ALA A 225 -2.48 1.90 2.70
C ALA A 225 -3.51 1.79 1.57
N GLN A 226 -3.51 2.72 0.62
CA GLN A 226 -4.36 2.67 -0.59
C GLN A 226 -3.80 1.78 -1.70
N SER A 227 -2.49 1.55 -1.70
CA SER A 227 -1.80 0.87 -2.82
C SER A 227 -1.51 -0.60 -2.54
N ALA A 228 -1.42 -0.99 -1.26
CA ALA A 228 -1.22 -2.37 -0.86
C ALA A 228 -2.57 -3.04 -0.53
N PRO A 229 -2.75 -4.34 -0.88
CA PRO A 229 -3.92 -5.13 -0.49
C PRO A 229 -3.85 -5.51 0.99
N LEU A 230 -4.12 -4.55 1.89
CA LEU A 230 -4.00 -4.75 3.33
C LEU A 230 -5.16 -5.59 3.88
N ASN A 231 -4.85 -6.71 4.54
CA ASN A 231 -5.81 -7.51 5.31
C ASN A 231 -6.06 -6.93 6.72
N GLY A 232 -5.24 -5.97 7.14
CA GLY A 232 -5.48 -5.24 8.36
C GLY A 232 -4.32 -4.38 8.84
N ALA A 233 -4.60 -3.59 9.87
CA ALA A 233 -3.66 -2.67 10.48
C ALA A 233 -3.51 -2.91 11.98
N VAL A 234 -2.28 -2.80 12.45
CA VAL A 234 -1.89 -2.84 13.86
C VAL A 234 -1.29 -1.49 14.25
N ILE A 235 -1.72 -0.94 15.38
CA ILE A 235 -1.23 0.35 15.87
C ILE A 235 -0.35 0.17 17.10
N VAL A 236 0.89 0.63 17.00
CA VAL A 236 1.85 0.65 18.12
C VAL A 236 1.79 2.01 18.82
N THR A 237 1.64 2.01 20.14
CA THR A 237 1.65 3.20 20.99
C THR A 237 2.47 2.96 22.27
N THR A 238 2.72 4.02 23.04
CA THR A 238 3.19 3.93 24.43
C THR A 238 2.06 4.30 25.41
N PRO A 239 2.17 4.02 26.72
CA PRO A 239 1.09 4.25 27.70
C PRO A 239 0.74 5.73 27.92
N GLN A 240 1.56 6.65 27.43
CA GLN A 240 1.41 8.09 27.64
C GLN A 240 0.22 8.68 26.85
N ASP A 241 -0.57 9.55 27.48
CA ASP A 241 -1.74 10.18 26.86
C ASP A 241 -1.44 10.94 25.56
N VAL A 242 -0.25 11.53 25.45
CA VAL A 242 0.20 12.19 24.21
C VAL A 242 0.32 11.18 23.06
N ALA A 243 0.89 10.00 23.32
CA ALA A 243 1.02 8.95 22.30
C ALA A 243 -0.36 8.40 21.91
N LEU A 244 -1.22 8.16 22.90
CA LEU A 244 -2.58 7.63 22.69
C LEU A 244 -3.46 8.56 21.85
N ARG A 245 -3.38 9.87 22.06
CA ARG A 245 -4.10 10.85 21.23
C ARG A 245 -3.69 10.79 19.76
N ILE A 246 -2.43 10.48 19.48
CA ILE A 246 -1.94 10.40 18.09
C ILE A 246 -2.24 9.02 17.49
N ALA A 247 -2.20 7.95 18.29
CA ALA A 247 -2.68 6.62 17.88
C ALA A 247 -4.15 6.67 17.40
N ARG A 248 -5.01 7.45 18.06
CA ARG A 248 -6.40 7.71 17.61
C ARG A 248 -6.51 8.37 16.24
N LYS A 249 -5.53 9.19 15.85
CA LYS A 249 -5.49 9.78 14.51
C LYS A 249 -5.07 8.74 13.47
N GLY A 250 -4.06 7.94 13.78
CA GLY A 250 -3.61 6.83 12.91
C GLY A 250 -4.72 5.81 12.65
N LEU A 251 -5.48 5.44 13.69
CA LEU A 251 -6.65 4.56 13.55
C LEU A 251 -7.68 5.11 12.56
N ARG A 252 -8.04 6.38 12.68
CA ARG A 252 -9.02 7.03 11.79
C ARG A 252 -8.55 7.06 10.34
N MET A 253 -7.24 7.20 10.10
CA MET A 253 -6.68 7.15 8.74
C MET A 253 -6.94 5.77 8.08
N PHE A 254 -6.66 4.67 8.78
CA PHE A 254 -6.93 3.32 8.25
C PHE A 254 -8.42 3.05 8.04
N GLN A 255 -9.27 3.55 8.93
CA GLN A 255 -10.73 3.47 8.74
C GLN A 255 -11.20 4.22 7.49
N GLN A 256 -10.60 5.37 7.16
CA GLN A 256 -10.93 6.15 5.96
C GLN A 256 -10.61 5.42 4.65
N VAL A 257 -9.65 4.49 4.68
CA VAL A 257 -9.28 3.64 3.54
C VAL A 257 -9.83 2.22 3.64
N ASN A 258 -10.82 2.01 4.51
CA ASN A 258 -11.50 0.73 4.73
C ASN A 258 -10.58 -0.43 5.12
N VAL A 259 -9.47 -0.15 5.82
CA VAL A 259 -8.56 -1.19 6.33
C VAL A 259 -9.01 -1.59 7.74
N PRO A 260 -9.27 -2.88 8.01
CA PRO A 260 -9.72 -3.32 9.32
C PRO A 260 -8.62 -3.16 10.37
N ILE A 261 -8.98 -2.66 11.55
CA ILE A 261 -8.05 -2.54 12.66
C ILE A 261 -8.01 -3.86 13.42
N VAL A 262 -6.90 -4.57 13.27
CA VAL A 262 -6.67 -5.89 13.88
C VAL A 262 -6.31 -5.76 15.35
N GLY A 263 -5.68 -4.64 15.74
CA GLY A 263 -5.60 -4.27 17.14
C GLY A 263 -4.53 -3.25 17.48
N LEU A 264 -4.45 -2.97 18.79
CA LEU A 264 -3.52 -2.02 19.38
C LEU A 264 -2.51 -2.72 20.28
N ILE A 265 -1.24 -2.34 20.14
CA ILE A 265 -0.12 -2.81 20.96
C ILE A 265 0.38 -1.65 21.82
N GLU A 266 0.49 -1.87 23.13
CA GLU A 266 1.12 -0.93 24.05
C GLU A 266 2.57 -1.33 24.30
N ASN A 267 3.51 -0.66 23.63
CA ASN A 267 4.93 -0.86 23.84
C ASN A 267 5.46 -0.02 25.01
N MET A 268 6.60 -0.41 25.59
CA MET A 268 7.24 0.27 26.73
C MET A 268 6.32 0.40 27.96
N SER A 269 5.54 -0.64 28.24
CA SER A 269 4.55 -0.70 29.32
C SER A 269 5.13 -1.31 30.59
N GLY A 270 5.67 -0.44 31.44
CA GLY A 270 6.38 -0.84 32.66
C GLY A 270 7.78 -1.41 32.39
N PHE A 271 8.53 -1.64 33.45
CA PHE A 271 9.89 -2.20 33.44
C PHE A 271 10.01 -3.22 34.56
N VAL A 272 10.45 -4.44 34.27
CA VAL A 272 10.70 -5.47 35.28
C VAL A 272 12.17 -5.40 35.67
N CYS A 273 12.45 -5.00 36.91
CA CYS A 273 13.81 -4.90 37.41
C CYS A 273 14.45 -6.30 37.45
N PRO A 274 15.57 -6.53 36.73
CA PRO A 274 16.21 -7.85 36.71
C PRO A 274 16.82 -8.23 38.06
N SER A 275 17.17 -7.25 38.90
CA SER A 275 17.83 -7.49 40.19
C SER A 275 16.87 -7.82 41.33
N CYS A 276 15.63 -7.34 41.27
CA CYS A 276 14.66 -7.52 42.37
C CYS A 276 13.26 -8.00 41.94
N GLY A 277 13.01 -8.14 40.64
CA GLY A 277 11.71 -8.59 40.10
C GLY A 277 10.57 -7.57 40.21
N ALA A 278 10.79 -6.41 40.84
CA ALA A 278 9.78 -5.37 40.96
C ALA A 278 9.42 -4.78 39.58
N THR A 279 8.15 -4.43 39.40
CA THR A 279 7.68 -3.73 38.19
C THR A 279 7.60 -2.23 38.45
N HIS A 280 8.16 -1.43 37.54
CA HIS A 280 8.18 0.03 37.61
C HIS A 280 7.48 0.64 36.38
N ASP A 281 6.47 1.48 36.59
CA ASP A 281 5.69 2.09 35.51
C ASP A 281 6.33 3.39 35.00
N LEU A 282 7.53 3.29 34.39
CA LEU A 282 8.34 4.43 33.96
C LEU A 282 7.60 5.44 33.06
N PHE A 283 6.72 4.94 32.17
CA PHE A 283 5.90 5.77 31.28
C PHE A 283 4.39 5.60 31.54
N GLY A 284 4.03 5.03 32.69
CA GLY A 284 2.67 4.57 32.98
C GLY A 284 2.38 3.16 32.43
N LYS A 285 1.13 2.71 32.61
CA LYS A 285 0.65 1.40 32.18
C LYS A 285 -0.85 1.42 31.86
N GLY A 286 -1.26 0.60 30.89
CA GLY A 286 -2.66 0.31 30.59
C GLY A 286 -3.42 1.42 29.86
N GLY A 287 -2.73 2.46 29.38
CA GLY A 287 -3.35 3.51 28.57
C GLY A 287 -3.81 3.01 27.19
N GLY A 288 -3.04 2.10 26.60
CA GLY A 288 -3.39 1.38 25.38
C GLY A 288 -4.61 0.49 25.56
N LEU A 289 -4.67 -0.30 26.63
CA LEU A 289 -5.83 -1.16 26.94
C LEU A 289 -7.12 -0.34 27.09
N ARG A 290 -7.07 0.76 27.87
CA ARG A 290 -8.22 1.67 28.00
C ARG A 290 -8.63 2.26 26.66
N THR A 291 -7.66 2.75 25.88
CA THR A 291 -7.93 3.34 24.56
C THR A 291 -8.52 2.33 23.58
N ALA A 292 -8.06 1.08 23.59
CA ALA A 292 -8.62 0.02 22.76
C ALA A 292 -10.09 -0.24 23.12
N GLY A 293 -10.42 -0.31 24.42
CA GLY A 293 -11.79 -0.44 24.90
C GLY A 293 -12.70 0.74 24.50
N GLU A 294 -12.22 1.97 24.65
CA GLU A 294 -12.97 3.18 24.26
C GLU A 294 -13.25 3.26 22.76
N LEU A 295 -12.36 2.70 21.93
CA LEU A 295 -12.49 2.72 20.47
C LEU A 295 -13.16 1.46 19.92
N GLY A 296 -13.47 0.47 20.78
CA GLY A 296 -14.07 -0.80 20.36
C GLY A 296 -13.15 -1.65 19.48
N ILE A 297 -11.83 -1.54 19.63
CA ILE A 297 -10.85 -2.31 18.84
C ILE A 297 -10.14 -3.36 19.71
N PRO A 298 -9.61 -4.45 19.12
CA PRO A 298 -8.88 -5.45 19.88
C PRO A 298 -7.61 -4.89 20.52
N PHE A 299 -7.31 -5.34 21.75
CA PHE A 299 -6.05 -5.09 22.41
C PHE A 299 -5.16 -6.33 22.30
N LEU A 300 -4.01 -6.22 21.62
CA LEU A 300 -3.15 -7.37 21.36
C LEU A 300 -2.20 -7.66 22.52
N GLY A 301 -1.89 -6.67 23.35
CA GLY A 301 -1.07 -6.85 24.55
C GLY A 301 -0.18 -5.65 24.87
N SER A 302 0.50 -5.78 26.01
CA SER A 302 1.49 -4.82 26.51
C SER A 302 2.89 -5.45 26.48
N ILE A 303 3.89 -4.71 26.02
CA ILE A 303 5.29 -5.15 25.99
C ILE A 303 6.07 -4.30 27.01
N PRO A 304 6.71 -4.91 28.03
CA PRO A 304 7.51 -4.17 28.99
C PRO A 304 8.81 -3.66 28.37
N ILE A 305 9.35 -2.59 28.94
CA ILE A 305 10.71 -2.15 28.67
C ILE A 305 11.67 -3.24 29.14
N ASP A 306 12.56 -3.61 28.23
CA ASP A 306 13.68 -4.50 28.51
C ASP A 306 14.92 -3.91 27.82
N PRO A 307 15.96 -3.48 28.57
CA PRO A 307 17.18 -2.91 27.99
C PRO A 307 17.84 -3.82 26.96
N ARG A 308 17.69 -5.15 27.13
CA ARG A 308 18.23 -6.14 26.21
C ARG A 308 17.61 -6.07 24.82
N VAL A 309 16.43 -5.45 24.65
CA VAL A 309 15.84 -5.21 23.31
C VAL A 309 16.75 -4.32 22.48
N VAL A 310 17.35 -3.29 23.10
CA VAL A 310 18.25 -2.35 22.42
C VAL A 310 19.56 -3.06 22.08
N GLU A 311 20.16 -3.73 23.07
CA GLU A 311 21.42 -4.48 22.90
C GLU A 311 21.29 -5.56 21.80
N ALA A 312 20.19 -6.31 21.81
CA ALA A 312 19.85 -7.32 20.80
C ALA A 312 19.65 -6.72 19.41
N GLY A 313 18.97 -5.57 19.32
CA GLY A 313 18.75 -4.85 18.07
C GLY A 313 20.03 -4.34 17.45
N ASP A 314 20.90 -3.68 18.24
CA ASP A 314 22.18 -3.16 17.78
C ASP A 314 23.15 -4.28 17.35
N ALA A 315 23.05 -5.45 17.99
CA ALA A 315 23.81 -6.64 17.60
C ALA A 315 23.24 -7.38 16.38
N GLY A 316 22.08 -6.98 15.85
CA GLY A 316 21.41 -7.67 14.74
C GLY A 316 20.89 -9.07 15.10
N GLN A 317 20.60 -9.30 16.38
CA GLN A 317 20.18 -10.59 16.94
C GLN A 317 18.92 -10.38 17.80
N PRO A 318 17.70 -10.42 17.21
CA PRO A 318 16.45 -10.12 17.91
C PRO A 318 16.29 -10.80 19.28
N LEU A 319 15.64 -10.12 20.22
CA LEU A 319 15.52 -10.57 21.63
C LEU A 319 14.90 -11.96 21.75
N LEU A 320 13.92 -12.27 20.90
CA LEU A 320 13.26 -13.58 20.86
C LEU A 320 14.21 -14.75 20.55
N LEU A 321 15.38 -14.47 19.97
CA LEU A 321 16.40 -15.46 19.67
C LEU A 321 17.48 -15.49 20.74
N SER A 322 17.91 -14.33 21.24
CA SER A 322 18.99 -14.23 22.23
C SER A 322 18.52 -14.50 23.67
N HIS A 323 17.31 -14.08 24.01
CA HIS A 323 16.73 -14.18 25.36
C HIS A 323 15.24 -14.60 25.29
N PRO A 324 14.93 -15.83 24.84
CA PRO A 324 13.56 -16.28 24.61
C PRO A 324 12.69 -16.28 25.89
N GLU A 325 13.30 -16.48 27.05
CA GLU A 325 12.59 -16.54 28.34
C GLU A 325 12.39 -15.16 29.01
N SER A 326 12.85 -14.07 28.39
CA SER A 326 12.67 -12.74 28.97
C SER A 326 11.17 -12.34 29.01
N PRO A 327 10.75 -11.51 29.98
CA PRO A 327 9.37 -11.03 30.02
C PRO A 327 8.92 -10.33 28.74
N ALA A 328 9.83 -9.58 28.09
CA ALA A 328 9.54 -8.94 26.81
C ALA A 328 9.40 -9.95 25.66
N SER A 329 10.26 -10.98 25.59
CA SER A 329 10.13 -12.06 24.60
C SER A 329 8.79 -12.80 24.73
N GLN A 330 8.40 -13.15 25.96
CA GLN A 330 7.11 -13.79 26.22
C GLN A 330 5.93 -12.87 25.86
N ALA A 331 6.06 -11.57 26.12
CA ALA A 331 5.06 -10.58 25.68
C ALA A 331 4.95 -10.50 24.15
N TYR A 332 6.07 -10.49 23.41
CA TYR A 332 6.05 -10.51 21.95
C TYR A 332 5.39 -11.77 21.39
N LEU A 333 5.66 -12.94 21.97
CA LEU A 333 4.99 -14.20 21.59
C LEU A 333 3.48 -14.12 21.82
N GLY A 334 3.04 -13.63 22.98
CA GLY A 334 1.61 -13.45 23.29
C GLY A 334 0.93 -12.46 22.35
N VAL A 335 1.59 -11.34 22.02
CA VAL A 335 1.06 -10.36 21.05
C VAL A 335 0.95 -10.97 19.65
N ALA A 336 1.94 -11.77 19.21
CA ALA A 336 1.90 -12.43 17.91
C ALA A 336 0.78 -13.50 17.82
N GLN A 337 0.55 -14.26 18.89
CA GLN A 337 -0.58 -15.20 18.99
C GLN A 337 -1.93 -14.47 18.88
N ASN A 338 -2.08 -13.38 19.62
CA ASN A 338 -3.30 -12.56 19.56
C ASN A 338 -3.49 -11.94 18.17
N LEU A 339 -2.41 -11.47 17.55
CA LEU A 339 -2.44 -10.93 16.18
C LEU A 339 -2.95 -11.97 15.18
N ALA A 340 -2.38 -13.18 15.19
CA ALA A 340 -2.79 -14.26 14.30
C ALA A 340 -4.26 -14.66 14.52
N ALA A 341 -4.72 -14.70 15.78
CA ALA A 341 -6.12 -14.98 16.12
C ALA A 341 -7.07 -13.88 15.60
N GLN A 342 -6.74 -12.60 15.83
CA GLN A 342 -7.58 -11.48 15.37
C GLN A 342 -7.64 -11.40 13.84
N LEU A 343 -6.54 -11.67 13.13
CA LEU A 343 -6.54 -11.75 11.67
C LEU A 343 -7.39 -12.88 11.15
N SER A 344 -7.33 -14.06 11.77
CA SER A 344 -8.20 -15.18 11.38
C SER A 344 -9.67 -14.81 11.55
N ILE A 345 -10.04 -14.09 12.62
CA ILE A 345 -11.42 -13.62 12.84
C ILE A 345 -11.81 -12.59 11.78
N ALA A 346 -10.95 -11.60 11.51
CA ALA A 346 -11.19 -10.57 10.50
C ALA A 346 -11.37 -11.17 9.10
N ASN A 347 -10.50 -12.09 8.69
CA ASN A 347 -10.58 -12.78 7.41
C ASN A 347 -11.85 -13.63 7.28
N LEU A 348 -12.29 -14.29 8.36
CA LEU A 348 -13.55 -15.05 8.36
C LEU A 348 -14.77 -14.13 8.26
N GLN A 349 -14.73 -12.96 8.89
CA GLN A 349 -15.79 -11.95 8.78
C GLN A 349 -15.84 -11.32 7.38
N GLU A 350 -14.70 -11.05 6.75
CA GLU A 350 -14.62 -10.59 5.38
C GLU A 350 -15.14 -11.64 4.38
N GLN A 351 -14.75 -12.92 4.56
CA GLN A 351 -15.27 -14.05 3.78
C GLN A 351 -16.77 -14.26 3.96
N GLY A 352 -17.33 -13.91 5.13
CA GLY A 352 -18.76 -13.90 5.39
C GLY A 352 -19.51 -12.67 4.84
N SER A 353 -18.80 -11.64 4.36
CA SER A 353 -19.41 -10.36 3.94
C SER A 353 -19.32 -10.05 2.44
N HIS A 354 -18.51 -10.80 1.67
CA HIS A 354 -18.41 -10.59 0.23
C HIS A 354 -19.31 -11.56 -0.54
N SER A 355 -20.60 -11.23 -0.58
CA SER A 355 -21.50 -11.78 -1.60
C SER A 355 -21.15 -11.11 -2.94
N PHE A 356 -20.59 -11.86 -3.88
CA PHE A 356 -20.44 -11.42 -5.27
C PHE A 356 -21.29 -12.29 -6.20
N PRO A 357 -21.82 -11.75 -7.32
CA PRO A 357 -22.62 -12.54 -8.23
C PRO A 357 -21.81 -13.74 -8.74
N LYS A 358 -22.34 -14.94 -8.63
CA LYS A 358 -21.77 -16.18 -9.19
C LYS A 358 -21.70 -16.11 -10.72
N GLU A 359 -22.62 -15.37 -11.33
CA GLU A 359 -22.67 -15.07 -12.75
C GLU A 359 -22.84 -13.56 -12.96
N ASN A 360 -22.11 -12.97 -13.91
CA ASN A 360 -22.19 -11.55 -14.29
C ASN A 360 -23.45 -11.21 -15.11
N HIS A 361 -24.50 -12.02 -15.01
CA HIS A 361 -25.77 -11.82 -15.68
C HIS A 361 -26.91 -12.03 -14.69
N LEU A 362 -27.83 -11.08 -14.64
CA LEU A 362 -29.17 -11.34 -14.13
C LEU A 362 -29.74 -12.47 -14.97
N LEU A 363 -30.19 -13.56 -14.35
CA LEU A 363 -30.88 -14.62 -15.06
C LEU A 363 -32.10 -13.99 -15.77
N ASP A 364 -32.40 -14.42 -17.00
CA ASP A 364 -33.60 -14.05 -17.78
C ASP A 364 -34.89 -14.63 -17.14
N ARG A 365 -35.01 -14.47 -15.82
CA ARG A 365 -36.16 -14.84 -15.01
C ARG A 365 -36.85 -13.55 -14.61
N GLN A 366 -38.17 -13.53 -14.72
CA GLN A 366 -38.99 -12.50 -14.10
C GLN A 366 -39.60 -13.09 -12.81
N PRO A 367 -39.31 -12.52 -11.62
CA PRO A 367 -38.47 -11.34 -11.35
C PRO A 367 -36.94 -11.60 -11.45
N PRO A 368 -36.14 -10.55 -11.74
CA PRO A 368 -34.69 -10.63 -11.86
C PRO A 368 -34.06 -11.26 -10.63
N THR A 369 -33.24 -12.28 -10.84
CA THR A 369 -32.60 -13.03 -9.74
C THR A 369 -31.09 -12.98 -9.91
N LEU A 370 -30.40 -12.59 -8.85
CA LEU A 370 -28.95 -12.62 -8.77
C LEU A 370 -28.54 -13.74 -7.82
N VAL A 371 -27.76 -14.70 -8.32
CA VAL A 371 -27.21 -15.79 -7.51
C VAL A 371 -25.82 -15.38 -7.06
N TRP A 372 -25.58 -15.44 -5.77
CA TRP A 372 -24.30 -15.09 -5.15
C TRP A 372 -23.35 -16.29 -5.12
N ASN A 373 -22.07 -16.01 -4.94
CA ASN A 373 -20.97 -16.97 -4.78
C ASN A 373 -21.18 -17.99 -3.65
N ASP A 374 -21.89 -17.59 -2.59
CA ASP A 374 -22.27 -18.44 -1.47
C ASP A 374 -23.51 -19.34 -1.77
N GLY A 375 -24.08 -19.22 -2.96
CA GLY A 375 -25.25 -19.97 -3.42
C GLY A 375 -26.59 -19.36 -3.02
N GLN A 376 -26.61 -18.25 -2.27
CA GLN A 376 -27.85 -17.51 -2.03
C GLN A 376 -28.38 -16.89 -3.32
N ALA A 377 -29.69 -16.72 -3.42
CA ALA A 377 -30.34 -16.04 -4.54
C ALA A 377 -31.12 -14.83 -4.01
N THR A 378 -30.76 -13.64 -4.46
CA THR A 378 -31.53 -12.42 -4.20
C THR A 378 -32.44 -12.16 -5.37
N ILE A 379 -33.73 -12.01 -5.08
CA ILE A 379 -34.76 -11.64 -6.04
C ILE A 379 -34.96 -10.13 -5.94
N TYR A 380 -34.87 -9.43 -7.07
CA TYR A 380 -35.13 -8.00 -7.14
C TYR A 380 -36.48 -7.73 -7.79
N HIS A 381 -37.42 -7.14 -7.07
CA HIS A 381 -38.69 -6.76 -7.67
C HIS A 381 -38.52 -5.47 -8.51
N PRO A 382 -39.09 -5.40 -9.73
CA PRO A 382 -38.98 -4.21 -10.58
C PRO A 382 -39.43 -2.91 -9.89
N ALA A 383 -40.44 -2.94 -9.03
CA ALA A 383 -40.88 -1.78 -8.25
C ALA A 383 -39.80 -1.27 -7.27
N GLU A 384 -39.09 -2.19 -6.61
CA GLU A 384 -38.00 -1.85 -5.68
C GLU A 384 -36.80 -1.25 -6.44
N LEU A 385 -36.45 -1.84 -7.58
CA LEU A 385 -35.40 -1.32 -8.46
C LEU A 385 -35.76 0.08 -8.99
N ARG A 386 -37.04 0.31 -9.32
CA ARG A 386 -37.53 1.60 -9.79
C ARG A 386 -37.47 2.69 -8.71
N LEU A 387 -37.83 2.35 -7.47
CA LEU A 387 -37.69 3.24 -6.30
C LEU A 387 -36.22 3.60 -6.02
N ALA A 388 -35.32 2.66 -6.25
CA ALA A 388 -33.89 2.82 -6.02
C ALA A 388 -33.15 3.56 -7.15
N CYS A 389 -33.86 4.05 -8.17
CA CYS A 389 -33.23 4.65 -9.35
C CYS A 389 -32.34 5.86 -8.99
N PRO A 390 -31.04 5.85 -9.37
CA PRO A 390 -30.11 6.92 -9.03
C PRO A 390 -30.11 8.10 -10.01
N CYS A 391 -30.98 8.12 -11.02
CA CYS A 391 -30.96 9.16 -12.06
C CYS A 391 -31.37 10.55 -11.53
N ALA A 392 -30.93 11.59 -12.22
CA ALA A 392 -31.25 12.99 -11.87
C ALA A 392 -32.76 13.32 -11.89
N SER A 393 -33.57 12.50 -12.57
CA SER A 393 -35.04 12.64 -12.56
C SER A 393 -35.68 12.06 -11.30
N CYS A 394 -35.02 11.10 -10.63
CA CYS A 394 -35.53 10.40 -9.45
C CYS A 394 -34.85 10.84 -8.16
N ARG A 395 -33.68 11.49 -8.22
CA ARG A 395 -32.94 11.97 -7.06
C ARG A 395 -32.31 13.33 -7.33
N GLU A 396 -32.46 14.24 -6.37
CA GLU A 396 -31.85 15.58 -6.42
C GLU A 396 -30.34 15.48 -6.17
N GLU A 397 -29.51 15.96 -7.10
CA GLU A 397 -28.04 15.76 -7.10
C GLU A 397 -27.33 16.35 -5.88
N LEU A 398 -27.77 17.50 -5.37
CA LEU A 398 -27.09 18.24 -4.30
C LEU A 398 -27.41 17.72 -2.89
N THR A 399 -28.62 17.20 -2.69
CA THR A 399 -29.13 16.80 -1.37
C THR A 399 -29.26 15.29 -1.23
N GLY A 400 -29.23 14.57 -2.36
CA GLY A 400 -29.53 13.14 -2.42
C GLY A 400 -31.00 12.82 -2.14
N ARG A 401 -31.90 13.82 -2.07
CA ARG A 401 -33.31 13.62 -1.78
C ARG A 401 -33.99 12.82 -2.90
N VAL A 402 -34.66 11.73 -2.53
CA VAL A 402 -35.45 10.92 -3.46
C VAL A 402 -36.74 11.66 -3.81
N LEU A 403 -36.97 11.85 -5.11
CA LEU A 403 -38.14 12.56 -5.65
C LEU A 403 -39.30 11.61 -5.97
N ILE A 404 -38.98 10.35 -6.34
CA ILE A 404 -39.95 9.31 -6.64
C ILE A 404 -40.57 8.72 -5.37
N ARG A 405 -41.89 8.49 -5.37
CA ARG A 405 -42.63 7.85 -4.28
C ARG A 405 -43.23 6.52 -4.75
N GLU A 406 -43.57 5.65 -3.81
CA GLU A 406 -44.22 4.36 -4.11
C GLU A 406 -45.49 4.50 -4.95
N GLY A 407 -46.28 5.55 -4.72
CA GLY A 407 -47.50 5.81 -5.50
C GLY A 407 -47.26 6.30 -6.93
N ASP A 408 -46.03 6.69 -7.28
CA ASP A 408 -45.67 7.16 -8.63
C ASP A 408 -45.29 6.00 -9.57
N ILE A 409 -45.19 4.77 -9.03
CA ILE A 409 -44.74 3.59 -9.75
C ILE A 409 -45.96 2.72 -10.11
N PRO A 410 -46.14 2.38 -11.40
CA PRO A 410 -47.21 1.47 -11.81
C PRO A 410 -47.14 0.13 -11.10
N PHE A 411 -48.30 -0.40 -10.69
CA PHE A 411 -48.37 -1.69 -9.97
C PHE A 411 -47.88 -2.87 -10.83
N ASP A 412 -48.02 -2.76 -12.15
CA ASP A 412 -47.61 -3.75 -13.15
C ASP A 412 -46.22 -3.46 -13.74
N ILE A 413 -45.40 -2.64 -13.06
CA ILE A 413 -44.07 -2.31 -13.55
C ILE A 413 -43.21 -3.57 -13.73
N ALA A 414 -42.56 -3.65 -14.89
CA ALA A 414 -41.68 -4.75 -15.27
C ALA A 414 -40.38 -4.20 -15.86
N LEU A 415 -39.33 -5.04 -15.91
CA LEU A 415 -38.13 -4.72 -16.67
C LEU A 415 -38.33 -5.15 -18.11
N SER A 416 -38.30 -4.17 -19.02
CA SER A 416 -38.38 -4.38 -20.47
C SER A 416 -37.02 -4.74 -21.07
N LYS A 417 -35.92 -4.28 -20.47
CA LYS A 417 -34.56 -4.62 -20.89
C LYS A 417 -33.56 -4.55 -19.74
N VAL A 418 -32.63 -5.50 -19.69
CA VAL A 418 -31.50 -5.51 -18.76
C VAL A 418 -30.23 -5.68 -19.58
N THR A 419 -29.32 -4.73 -19.51
CA THR A 419 -28.06 -4.77 -20.28
C THR A 419 -26.86 -4.61 -19.34
N PRO A 420 -25.89 -5.54 -19.33
CA PRO A 420 -24.69 -5.36 -18.52
C PRO A 420 -23.88 -4.13 -19.00
N VAL A 421 -23.37 -3.36 -18.05
CA VAL A 421 -22.46 -2.23 -18.26
C VAL A 421 -21.12 -2.56 -17.61
N GLY A 422 -20.16 -3.00 -18.43
CA GLY A 422 -18.86 -3.47 -17.93
C GLY A 422 -18.98 -4.77 -17.13
N ARG A 423 -18.16 -4.92 -16.08
CA ARG A 423 -18.14 -6.11 -15.19
C ARG A 423 -18.86 -5.89 -13.86
N TYR A 424 -19.42 -4.71 -13.61
CA TYR A 424 -19.86 -4.29 -12.27
C TYR A 424 -21.24 -3.61 -12.22
N GLY A 425 -21.93 -3.47 -13.36
CA GLY A 425 -23.19 -2.74 -13.39
C GLY A 425 -24.16 -3.28 -14.43
N TYR A 426 -25.43 -2.86 -14.30
CA TYR A 426 -26.49 -3.11 -15.26
C TYR A 426 -27.21 -1.81 -15.59
N ASN A 427 -27.55 -1.65 -16.87
CA ASN A 427 -28.53 -0.68 -17.33
C ASN A 427 -29.89 -1.38 -17.38
N LEU A 428 -30.89 -0.78 -16.73
CA LEU A 428 -32.24 -1.30 -16.60
C LEU A 428 -33.19 -0.38 -17.36
N VAL A 429 -34.07 -0.97 -18.16
CA VAL A 429 -35.20 -0.26 -18.80
C VAL A 429 -36.47 -0.87 -18.24
N PHE A 430 -37.37 -0.02 -17.77
CA PHE A 430 -38.64 -0.32 -17.16
C PHE A 430 -39.78 -0.21 -18.18
N SER A 431 -40.93 -0.78 -17.86
CA SER A 431 -42.13 -0.76 -18.72
C SER A 431 -42.83 0.61 -18.76
N ASP A 432 -42.53 1.51 -17.81
CA ASP A 432 -43.00 2.91 -17.81
C ASP A 432 -42.20 3.80 -18.76
N GLY A 433 -41.21 3.25 -19.46
CA GLY A 433 -40.34 3.96 -20.40
C GLY A 433 -39.13 4.63 -19.76
N HIS A 434 -38.93 4.45 -18.44
CA HIS A 434 -37.71 4.84 -17.74
C HIS A 434 -36.59 3.83 -17.97
#